data_AF-A0A6I0EGY9-F1
#
_entry.id   AF-A0A6I0EGY9-F1
#
_cell.length_a   1.000
_cell.length_b   1.000
_cell.length_c   1.000
_cell.angle_alpha   90.00
_cell.angle_beta   90.00
_cell.angle_gamma   90.00
#
_symmetry.space_group_name_H-M   'P 1'
#
loop_
_entity.id
_entity.type
_entity.pdbx_description
1 polymer ?
#
loop_
_entity_poly.entity_id
_entity_poly.type
_entity_poly.pdbx_seq_one_letter_code
_entity_poly.pdbx_strand_id
1 'polypeptide(L)'
;MTTKKRRSFEADHFRKFLLVIDESPEAESALYYAASRMQRSSGTLVMLYVIVPQEFQHWINVRQQQVEEETTKAKALFRLMRRKLNLAGYENVACEEIIREGAKGEEIRKLIDEDEDIAVLVLGASTDAAGPGPLVSSLAAGSAAGSFPIPITIVPGTLALEDVRTLA
;
A
#
# COMPACT_ATOMS: atom_id res chain seq x y z
N MET A 1 -5.43 17.93 -13.32
CA MET A 1 -6.06 17.83 -11.99
C MET A 1 -5.15 18.51 -10.99
N THR A 2 -5.66 19.49 -10.25
CA THR A 2 -4.94 20.19 -9.19
C THR A 2 -4.85 19.27 -7.97
N THR A 3 -3.64 18.94 -7.53
CA THR A 3 -3.40 18.14 -6.32
C THR A 3 -4.01 18.84 -5.11
N LYS A 4 -4.89 18.16 -4.36
CA LYS A 4 -5.42 18.71 -3.09
C LYS A 4 -4.28 18.88 -2.07
N LYS A 5 -4.29 20.00 -1.34
CA LYS A 5 -3.35 20.27 -0.25
C LYS A 5 -3.45 19.16 0.80
N ARG A 6 -2.31 18.58 1.20
CA ARG A 6 -2.25 17.59 2.28
C ARG A 6 -2.46 18.27 3.63
N ARG A 7 -3.18 17.60 4.53
CA ARG A 7 -3.51 18.11 5.88
C ARG A 7 -2.90 17.31 7.02
N SER A 8 -2.09 16.31 6.73
CA SER A 8 -1.48 15.37 7.68
C SER A 8 -0.71 15.95 8.89
N PHE A 9 -0.50 17.27 8.95
CA PHE A 9 0.15 17.99 10.06
C PHE A 9 -0.73 19.10 10.67
N GLU A 10 -1.98 19.26 10.21
CA GLU A 10 -2.96 20.19 10.78
C GLU A 10 -3.60 19.58 12.04
N ALA A 11 -4.26 20.39 12.87
CA ALA A 11 -4.94 19.87 14.06
C ALA A 11 -6.03 18.85 13.67
N ASP A 12 -6.18 17.80 14.47
CA ASP A 12 -7.11 16.67 14.24
C ASP A 12 -6.80 15.79 13.01
N HIS A 13 -5.66 16.01 12.37
CA HIS A 13 -5.14 15.20 11.26
C HIS A 13 -3.94 14.36 11.70
N PHE A 14 -3.73 13.21 11.05
CA PHE A 14 -2.61 12.33 11.36
C PHE A 14 -1.88 11.89 10.10
N ARG A 15 -0.57 11.68 10.18
CA ARG A 15 0.18 11.25 9.00
C ARG A 15 -0.09 9.80 8.64
N LYS A 16 -0.45 9.55 7.38
CA LYS A 16 -0.67 8.20 6.87
C LYS A 16 0.32 7.80 5.77
N PHE A 17 0.85 6.59 5.88
CA PHE A 17 1.60 5.93 4.80
C PHE A 17 0.71 4.87 4.16
N LEU A 18 0.52 4.98 2.85
CA LEU A 18 -0.25 4.01 2.08
C LEU A 18 0.66 2.88 1.60
N LEU A 19 0.26 1.64 1.87
CA LEU A 19 0.86 0.43 1.34
C LEU A 19 -0.15 -0.34 0.52
N VAL A 20 0.30 -0.85 -0.62
CA VAL A 20 -0.49 -1.79 -1.41
C VAL A 20 -0.09 -3.19 -1.00
N ILE A 21 -1.06 -3.94 -0.46
CA ILE A 21 -0.87 -5.31 -0.02
C ILE A 21 -1.37 -6.24 -1.11
N ASP A 22 -0.51 -7.15 -1.53
CA ASP A 22 -0.87 -8.32 -2.33
C ASP A 22 -0.04 -9.52 -1.86
N GLU A 23 0.03 -10.58 -2.66
CA GLU A 23 0.73 -11.82 -2.33
C GLU A 23 2.23 -11.76 -2.66
N SER A 24 2.72 -10.62 -3.12
CA SER A 24 4.12 -10.51 -3.54
C SER A 24 5.07 -10.48 -2.33
N PRO A 25 6.24 -11.11 -2.42
CA PRO A 25 7.23 -11.12 -1.34
C PRO A 25 7.76 -9.71 -1.03
N GLU A 26 7.91 -8.84 -2.03
CA GLU A 26 8.41 -7.48 -1.87
C GLU A 26 7.49 -6.56 -1.05
N ALA A 27 6.20 -6.90 -0.92
CA ALA A 27 5.28 -6.18 -0.04
C ALA A 27 5.73 -6.21 1.43
N GLU A 28 6.46 -7.25 1.85
CA GLU A 28 6.97 -7.38 3.20
C GLU A 28 8.10 -6.38 3.52
N SER A 29 9.08 -6.19 2.62
CA SER A 29 10.14 -5.20 2.81
C SER A 29 9.57 -3.79 2.88
N ALA A 30 8.58 -3.49 2.02
CA ALA A 30 7.85 -2.22 2.06
C ALA A 30 7.10 -2.02 3.39
N LEU A 31 6.46 -3.07 3.90
CA LEU A 31 5.77 -3.06 5.19
C LEU A 31 6.71 -2.71 6.35
N TYR A 32 7.86 -3.39 6.45
CA TYR A 32 8.82 -3.10 7.52
C TYR A 32 9.41 -1.71 7.40
N TYR A 33 9.70 -1.25 6.19
CA TYR A 33 10.21 0.10 5.97
C TYR A 33 9.19 1.15 6.43
N ALA A 34 7.94 1.02 6.00
CA ALA A 34 6.88 1.93 6.40
C ALA A 34 6.65 1.93 7.91
N ALA A 35 6.66 0.75 8.55
CA ALA A 35 6.48 0.62 9.99
C ALA A 35 7.62 1.28 10.78
N SER A 36 8.88 1.06 10.38
CA SER A 36 10.04 1.70 11.00
C SER A 36 9.94 3.23 10.90
N ARG A 37 9.53 3.76 9.74
CA ARG A 37 9.28 5.21 9.56
C ARG A 37 8.14 5.73 10.43
N MET A 38 7.02 5.01 10.52
CA MET A 38 5.88 5.41 11.33
C MET A 38 6.18 5.39 12.82
N GLN A 39 6.95 4.41 13.31
CA GLN A 39 7.35 4.35 14.71
C GLN A 39 8.15 5.60 15.13
N ARG A 40 9.00 6.15 14.24
CA ARG A 40 9.79 7.36 14.53
C ARG A 40 9.04 8.66 14.33
N SER A 41 8.11 8.72 13.39
CA SER A 41 7.45 9.96 12.99
C SER A 41 6.03 10.13 13.52
N SER A 42 5.47 9.11 14.17
CA SER A 42 4.09 9.02 14.64
C SER A 42 3.07 9.14 13.50
N GLY A 43 2.23 8.12 13.35
CA GLY A 43 1.26 8.07 12.26
C GLY A 43 0.60 6.71 12.14
N THR A 44 -0.02 6.46 10.99
CA THR A 44 -0.80 5.25 10.73
C THR A 44 -0.42 4.66 9.38
N LEU A 45 -0.32 3.34 9.31
CA LEU A 45 -0.20 2.61 8.06
C LEU A 45 -1.60 2.34 7.49
N VAL A 46 -1.81 2.68 6.22
CA VAL A 46 -3.00 2.28 5.48
C VAL A 46 -2.64 1.10 4.60
N MET A 47 -3.18 -0.08 4.91
CA MET A 47 -3.04 -1.29 4.11
C MET A 47 -4.18 -1.36 3.10
N LEU A 48 -3.87 -1.16 1.82
CA LEU A 48 -4.84 -1.22 0.74
C LEU A 48 -4.72 -2.55 -0.01
N TYR A 49 -5.85 -3.25 -0.16
CA TYR A 49 -6.02 -4.34 -1.11
C TYR A 49 -7.00 -3.90 -2.20
N VAL A 50 -6.64 -4.10 -3.47
CA VAL A 50 -7.54 -3.79 -4.60
C VAL A 50 -7.94 -5.08 -5.30
N ILE A 51 -9.23 -5.40 -5.23
CA ILE A 51 -9.87 -6.47 -5.97
C ILE A 51 -10.02 -5.99 -7.42
N VAL A 52 -9.28 -6.61 -8.34
CA VAL A 52 -9.37 -6.28 -9.76
C VAL A 52 -10.51 -7.11 -10.38
N PRO A 53 -11.58 -6.49 -10.92
CA PRO A 53 -12.67 -7.23 -11.54
C PRO A 53 -12.16 -8.08 -12.70
N GLN A 54 -12.55 -9.36 -12.75
CA GLN A 54 -12.27 -10.22 -13.90
C GLN A 54 -13.33 -9.99 -14.99
N GLU A 55 -12.97 -10.17 -16.26
CA GLU A 55 -13.85 -9.95 -17.42
C GLU A 55 -14.98 -11.01 -17.58
N PHE A 56 -15.43 -11.65 -16.50
CA PHE A 56 -16.57 -12.55 -16.54
C PHE A 56 -17.89 -11.76 -16.51
N GLN A 57 -18.16 -11.02 -17.60
CA GLN A 57 -19.33 -10.14 -17.76
C GLN A 57 -20.69 -10.87 -17.79
N HIS A 58 -20.72 -12.21 -17.85
CA HIS A 58 -21.96 -12.95 -18.13
C HIS A 58 -22.69 -13.54 -16.90
N TRP A 59 -22.11 -13.55 -15.69
CA TRP A 59 -22.76 -14.21 -14.54
C TRP A 59 -22.64 -13.40 -13.25
N ILE A 60 -23.67 -12.61 -12.93
CA ILE A 60 -23.76 -11.76 -11.72
C ILE A 60 -23.45 -12.54 -10.43
N ASN A 61 -23.91 -13.78 -10.33
CA ASN A 61 -23.67 -14.64 -9.15
C ASN A 61 -22.20 -15.04 -8.98
N VAL A 62 -21.47 -15.25 -10.08
CA VAL A 62 -20.04 -15.62 -10.06
C VAL A 62 -19.21 -14.42 -9.60
N ARG A 63 -19.57 -13.21 -10.03
CA ARG A 63 -18.89 -11.99 -9.58
C ARG A 63 -19.03 -11.76 -8.08
N GLN A 64 -20.24 -11.93 -7.52
CA GLN A 64 -20.46 -11.74 -6.09
C GLN A 64 -19.63 -12.73 -5.25
N GLN A 65 -19.59 -14.00 -5.66
CA GLN A 65 -18.77 -15.01 -5.02
C GLN A 65 -17.28 -14.66 -5.10
N GLN A 66 -16.79 -14.22 -6.28
CA GLN A 66 -15.40 -13.82 -6.45
C GLN A 66 -15.02 -12.65 -5.53
N VAL A 67 -15.86 -11.62 -5.42
CA VAL A 67 -15.61 -10.46 -4.54
C VAL A 67 -15.56 -10.90 -3.08
N GLU A 68 -16.41 -11.83 -2.66
CA GLU A 68 -16.41 -12.38 -1.31
C GLU A 68 -15.14 -13.20 -1.00
N GLU A 69 -14.69 -14.02 -1.96
CA GLU A 69 -13.45 -14.78 -1.87
C GLU A 69 -12.23 -13.85 -1.77
N GLU A 70 -12.13 -12.84 -2.64
CA GLU A 70 -11.03 -11.88 -2.63
C GLU A 70 -11.06 -10.97 -1.40
N THR A 71 -12.25 -10.62 -0.89
CA THR A 71 -12.39 -9.90 0.38
C THR A 71 -11.89 -10.74 1.56
N THR A 72 -12.19 -12.04 1.56
CA THR A 72 -11.72 -12.97 2.58
C THR A 72 -10.20 -13.11 2.53
N LYS A 73 -9.64 -13.21 1.33
CA LYS A 73 -8.20 -13.23 1.06
C LYS A 73 -7.50 -11.96 1.54
N ALA A 74 -8.04 -10.78 1.21
CA ALA A 74 -7.53 -9.48 1.66
C ALA A 74 -7.44 -9.42 3.20
N LYS A 75 -8.53 -9.78 3.89
CA LYS A 75 -8.54 -9.85 5.37
C LYS A 75 -7.50 -10.83 5.91
N ALA A 76 -7.27 -11.96 5.24
CA ALA A 76 -6.24 -12.92 5.64
C ALA A 76 -4.82 -12.35 5.49
N LEU A 77 -4.55 -11.64 4.38
CA LEU A 77 -3.30 -10.94 4.14
C LEU A 77 -3.07 -9.84 5.17
N PHE A 78 -4.06 -9.00 5.48
CA PHE A 78 -3.93 -7.98 6.53
C PHE A 78 -3.60 -8.58 7.89
N ARG A 79 -4.28 -9.67 8.28
CA ARG A 79 -3.94 -10.41 9.51
C ARG A 79 -2.50 -10.94 9.48
N LEU A 80 -2.03 -11.42 8.33
CA LEU A 80 -0.64 -11.87 8.16
C LEU A 80 0.34 -10.71 8.32
N MET A 81 0.11 -9.59 7.66
CA MET A 81 0.97 -8.40 7.74
C MET A 81 1.03 -7.85 9.16
N ARG A 82 -0.11 -7.75 9.86
CA ARG A 82 -0.11 -7.36 11.28
C ARG A 82 0.67 -8.33 12.17
N ARG A 83 0.54 -9.65 11.96
CA ARG A 83 1.36 -10.63 12.71
C ARG A 83 2.85 -10.42 12.45
N LYS A 84 3.25 -10.16 11.21
CA LYS A 84 4.64 -9.86 10.84
C LYS A 84 5.15 -8.59 11.53
N LEU A 85 4.36 -7.52 11.54
CA LEU A 85 4.68 -6.29 12.28
C LEU A 85 4.89 -6.54 13.77
N ASN A 86 3.98 -7.29 14.42
CA ASN A 86 4.08 -7.60 15.84
C ASN A 86 5.35 -8.42 16.15
N LEU A 87 5.64 -9.44 15.35
CA LEU A 87 6.87 -10.24 15.51
C LEU A 87 8.14 -9.42 15.29
N ALA A 88 8.06 -8.37 14.48
CA ALA A 88 9.16 -7.45 14.21
C ALA A 88 9.28 -6.30 15.25
N GLY A 89 8.45 -6.27 16.30
CA GLY A 89 8.49 -5.23 17.34
C GLY A 89 7.79 -3.91 16.97
N TYR A 90 6.85 -3.96 16.03
CA TYR A 90 6.05 -2.82 15.57
C TYR A 90 4.58 -2.92 16.03
N GLU A 91 4.29 -3.60 17.14
CA GLU A 91 2.93 -3.84 17.65
C GLU A 91 2.14 -2.56 17.98
N ASN A 92 2.84 -1.46 18.23
CA ASN A 92 2.23 -0.16 18.53
C ASN A 92 1.99 0.70 17.28
N VAL A 93 2.37 0.24 16.09
CA VAL A 93 2.12 0.97 14.83
C VAL A 93 0.65 0.79 14.44
N ALA A 94 -0.11 1.89 14.48
CA ALA A 94 -1.51 1.89 14.07
C ALA A 94 -1.65 1.50 12.59
N CYS A 95 -2.65 0.68 12.29
CA CYS A 95 -2.92 0.17 10.96
C CYS A 95 -4.41 0.28 10.61
N GLU A 96 -4.72 0.91 9.48
CA GLU A 96 -6.03 0.92 8.83
C GLU A 96 -6.05 -0.10 7.69
N GLU A 97 -7.14 -0.84 7.54
CA GLU A 97 -7.32 -1.86 6.51
C GLU A 97 -8.39 -1.37 5.52
N ILE A 98 -8.04 -1.25 4.24
CA ILE A 98 -8.93 -0.76 3.19
C ILE A 98 -8.99 -1.78 2.05
N ILE A 99 -10.20 -2.15 1.64
CA ILE A 99 -10.44 -3.00 0.47
C ILE A 99 -11.20 -2.15 -0.54
N ARG A 100 -10.71 -2.10 -1.79
CA ARG A 100 -11.40 -1.45 -2.92
C ARG A 100 -11.58 -2.42 -4.07
N GLU A 101 -12.49 -2.11 -4.98
CA GLU A 101 -12.70 -2.85 -6.22
C GLU A 101 -12.46 -1.92 -7.42
N GLY A 102 -11.63 -2.35 -8.37
CA GLY A 102 -11.35 -1.58 -9.58
C GLY A 102 -9.93 -1.76 -10.11
N ALA A 103 -9.49 -0.82 -10.94
CA ALA A 103 -8.12 -0.81 -11.44
C ALA A 103 -7.15 -0.31 -10.35
N LYS A 104 -6.12 -1.11 -10.04
CA LYS A 104 -5.20 -0.88 -8.91
C LYS A 104 -4.65 0.57 -8.86
N GLY A 105 -4.11 1.08 -9.97
CA GLY A 105 -3.56 2.44 -10.03
C GLY A 105 -4.61 3.55 -9.85
N GLU A 106 -5.82 3.35 -10.36
CA GLU A 106 -6.92 4.31 -10.21
C GLU A 106 -7.42 4.35 -8.77
N GLU A 107 -7.64 3.19 -8.15
CA GLU A 107 -8.13 3.09 -6.77
C GLU A 107 -7.12 3.63 -5.76
N ILE A 108 -5.81 3.45 -6.01
CA ILE A 108 -4.75 4.11 -5.21
C ILE A 108 -4.90 5.63 -5.30
N ARG A 109 -5.06 6.17 -6.50
CA ARG A 109 -5.14 7.61 -6.73
C ARG A 109 -6.41 8.21 -6.13
N LYS A 110 -7.55 7.52 -6.28
CA LYS A 110 -8.82 7.89 -5.64
C LYS A 110 -8.70 7.92 -4.12
N LEU A 111 -8.11 6.89 -3.52
CA LEU A 111 -7.91 6.84 -2.07
C LEU A 111 -7.04 8.00 -1.57
N ILE A 112 -5.95 8.33 -2.28
CA ILE A 112 -5.11 9.50 -1.94
C ILE A 112 -5.88 10.82 -2.08
N ASP A 113 -6.78 10.94 -3.05
CA ASP A 113 -7.58 12.15 -3.23
C ASP A 113 -8.74 12.27 -2.21
N GLU A 114 -9.26 11.16 -1.72
CA GLU A 114 -10.31 11.08 -0.70
C GLU A 114 -9.76 11.30 0.72
N ASP A 115 -8.54 10.83 1.00
CA ASP A 115 -7.89 10.95 2.30
C ASP A 115 -6.70 11.93 2.24
N GLU A 116 -6.92 13.15 2.74
CA GLU A 116 -5.93 14.24 2.76
C GLU A 116 -4.76 14.01 3.73
N ASP A 117 -4.83 12.94 4.54
CA ASP A 117 -3.81 12.52 5.50
C ASP A 117 -2.79 11.54 4.91
N ILE A 118 -3.13 10.89 3.79
CA ILE A 118 -2.18 10.05 3.06
C ILE A 118 -1.10 10.94 2.44
N ALA A 119 0.11 10.79 2.98
CA ALA A 119 1.24 11.66 2.69
C ALA A 119 2.35 10.97 1.87
N VAL A 120 2.43 9.64 1.91
CA VAL A 120 3.45 8.86 1.18
C VAL A 120 2.85 7.54 0.72
N LEU A 121 3.13 7.15 -0.53
CA LEU A 121 2.89 5.79 -1.02
C LEU A 121 4.20 5.00 -0.89
N VAL A 122 4.16 3.83 -0.26
CA VAL A 122 5.31 2.93 -0.12
C VAL A 122 5.07 1.67 -0.94
N LEU A 123 5.98 1.36 -1.85
CA LEU A 123 5.91 0.21 -2.76
C LEU A 123 7.15 -0.67 -2.62
N GLY A 124 6.95 -1.99 -2.61
CA GLY A 124 8.04 -2.95 -2.77
C GLY A 124 8.45 -3.04 -4.24
N ALA A 125 9.74 -3.02 -4.52
CA ALA A 125 10.27 -3.35 -5.84
C ALA A 125 10.55 -4.84 -5.93
N SER A 126 10.02 -5.47 -6.98
CA SER A 126 10.29 -6.87 -7.30
C SER A 126 11.79 -7.11 -7.47
N THR A 127 12.22 -8.30 -7.08
CA THR A 127 13.60 -8.78 -7.26
C THR A 127 13.81 -9.52 -8.58
N ASP A 128 12.76 -9.65 -9.39
CA ASP A 128 12.81 -10.31 -10.68
C ASP A 128 13.61 -9.48 -11.70
N ALA A 129 14.33 -10.17 -12.59
CA ALA A 129 15.12 -9.56 -13.66
C ALA A 129 14.24 -8.78 -14.67
N ALA A 130 12.93 -9.05 -14.69
CA ALA A 130 11.96 -8.34 -15.53
C ALA A 130 11.70 -6.88 -15.12
N GLY A 131 12.25 -6.42 -13.99
CA GLY A 131 12.14 -5.04 -13.50
C GLY A 131 11.38 -4.94 -12.17
N PRO A 132 11.09 -3.72 -11.69
CA PRO A 132 10.68 -3.48 -10.31
C PRO A 132 9.24 -3.93 -9.97
N GLY A 133 8.58 -4.68 -10.86
CA GLY A 133 7.20 -5.13 -10.72
C GLY A 133 6.17 -4.20 -11.39
N PRO A 134 4.97 -4.70 -11.69
CA PRO A 134 3.97 -3.99 -12.51
C PRO A 134 3.45 -2.70 -11.87
N LEU A 135 3.35 -2.66 -10.53
CA LEU A 135 2.84 -1.49 -9.83
C LEU A 135 3.84 -0.34 -9.81
N VAL A 136 5.12 -0.65 -9.56
CA VAL A 136 6.19 0.36 -9.61
C VAL A 136 6.34 0.89 -11.04
N SER A 137 6.33 0.00 -12.04
CA SER A 137 6.41 0.39 -13.46
C SER A 137 5.24 1.27 -13.90
N SER A 138 4.02 1.06 -13.38
CA SER A 138 2.85 1.86 -13.76
C SER A 138 2.74 3.21 -13.02
N LEU A 139 3.14 3.27 -11.75
CA LEU A 139 2.94 4.46 -10.92
C LEU A 139 4.18 5.33 -10.75
N ALA A 140 5.37 4.74 -10.80
CA ALA A 140 6.62 5.41 -10.44
C ALA A 140 7.63 5.52 -11.60
N ALA A 141 7.32 4.99 -12.79
CA ALA A 141 8.17 5.14 -13.96
C ALA A 141 7.66 6.24 -14.92
N GLY A 142 8.60 6.88 -15.63
CA GLY A 142 8.29 7.81 -16.72
C GLY A 142 7.55 9.08 -16.29
N SER A 143 6.68 9.58 -17.17
CA SER A 143 5.91 10.82 -16.95
C SER A 143 4.88 10.72 -15.82
N ALA A 144 4.47 9.50 -15.45
CA ALA A 144 3.53 9.28 -14.36
C ALA A 144 4.09 9.75 -13.01
N ALA A 145 5.38 9.51 -12.75
CA ALA A 145 6.06 9.86 -11.50
C ALA A 145 6.02 11.37 -11.21
N GLY A 146 6.18 12.22 -12.23
CA GLY A 146 6.17 13.68 -12.08
C GLY A 146 4.79 14.29 -11.82
N SER A 147 3.72 13.51 -12.01
CA SER A 147 2.33 13.97 -11.86
C SER A 147 1.59 13.34 -10.67
N PHE A 148 2.29 12.51 -9.90
CA PHE A 148 1.72 11.83 -8.75
C PHE A 148 1.54 12.82 -7.58
N PRO A 149 0.38 12.84 -6.89
CA PRO A 149 0.04 13.89 -5.93
C PRO A 149 0.85 13.85 -4.63
N ILE A 150 1.56 12.75 -4.36
CA ILE A 150 2.37 12.54 -3.14
C ILE A 150 3.69 11.85 -3.49
N PRO A 151 4.73 11.93 -2.64
CA PRO A 151 5.92 11.13 -2.82
C PRO A 151 5.64 9.62 -2.86
N ILE A 152 6.37 8.92 -3.73
CA ILE A 152 6.42 7.45 -3.77
C ILE A 152 7.78 7.02 -3.23
N THR A 153 7.79 6.14 -2.23
CA THR A 153 8.99 5.47 -1.74
C THR A 153 9.03 4.05 -2.29
N ILE A 154 10.08 3.75 -3.05
CA ILE A 154 10.34 2.43 -3.60
C ILE A 154 11.34 1.72 -2.68
N VAL A 155 10.94 0.59 -2.12
CA VAL A 155 11.74 -0.21 -1.19
C VAL A 155 12.21 -1.48 -1.93
N PRO A 156 13.52 -1.71 -2.10
CA PRO A 156 14.00 -2.95 -2.70
C PRO A 156 13.53 -4.18 -1.92
N GLY A 157 12.92 -5.15 -2.62
CA GLY A 157 12.40 -6.38 -2.01
C GLY A 157 13.47 -7.31 -1.42
N THR A 158 14.75 -7.05 -1.68
CA THR A 158 15.88 -7.78 -1.09
C THR A 158 16.25 -7.29 0.32
N LEU A 159 15.73 -6.15 0.78
CA LEU A 159 16.09 -5.62 2.09
C LEU A 159 15.47 -6.47 3.20
N ALA A 160 16.33 -6.99 4.07
CA ALA A 160 15.92 -7.68 5.28
C ALA A 160 15.48 -6.68 6.36
N LEU A 161 14.76 -7.17 7.37
CA LEU A 161 14.29 -6.34 8.50
C LEU A 161 15.43 -5.58 9.19
N GLU A 162 16.60 -6.21 9.35
CA GLU A 162 17.76 -5.57 9.98
C GLU A 162 18.29 -4.40 9.15
N ASP A 163 18.42 -4.57 7.84
CA ASP A 163 18.83 -3.50 6.92
C ASP A 163 17.83 -2.34 6.96
N VAL A 164 16.53 -2.66 6.89
CA VAL A 164 15.44 -1.69 6.95
C VAL A 164 15.54 -0.81 8.20
N ARG A 165 15.82 -1.39 9.38
CA ARG A 165 15.94 -0.64 10.65
C ARG A 165 17.06 0.39 10.64
N THR A 166 18.10 0.19 9.84
CA THR A 166 19.20 1.17 9.69
C THR A 166 18.84 2.34 8.77
N LEU A 167 17.85 2.16 7.90
CA LEU A 167 17.45 3.13 6.88
C LEU A 167 16.26 4.00 7.30
N ALA A 168 15.40 3.50 8.18
CA ALA A 168 14.07 4.06 8.43
C ALA A 168 13.79 4.41 9.89
#